data_AF-A0A969P8H0-F1
#
_entry.id   AF-A0A969P8H0-F1
#
_cell.length_a   1.000
_cell.length_b   1.000
_cell.length_c   1.000
_cell.angle_alpha   90.00
_cell.angle_beta   90.00
_cell.angle_gamma   90.00
#
_symmetry.space_group_name_H-M   'P 1'
#
loop_
_entity.id
_entity.type
_entity.pdbx_description
1 polymer ?
#
loop_
_entity_poly.entity_id
_entity_poly.type
_entity_poly.pdbx_seq_one_letter_code
_entity_poly.pdbx_strand_id
1 'polypeptide(L)'
;MRVPLPQFTVRNRHPDYIAEVIETSTTEFLAQCLDSEDLAFPIMPPFGSWVKASEEDSGNQVYAVVYHASTSPIDSVHRARALGLSLQELREQQPQIFAMLKTEFRAAIVGFQPHASNQNDSAPGMNIYQHLPPRPPQLHQAVYQCEPAEIVHFTEKLDFLRTLLQMNGVPIDALVAATIREIYQLRQADRKWLVQAGRTLSLLLKDDYDRLRIILSQIHL
;
A
#
# COMPACT_ATOMS: atom_id res chain seq x y z
N MET A 1 25.31 -14.11 30.77
CA MET A 1 24.77 -15.18 29.91
C MET A 1 24.01 -14.48 28.78
N ARG A 2 24.59 -14.38 27.57
CA ARG A 2 23.90 -13.77 26.42
C ARG A 2 22.81 -14.74 25.98
N VAL A 3 21.55 -14.32 26.10
CA VAL A 3 20.42 -15.03 25.51
C VAL A 3 20.69 -15.10 24.00
N PRO A 4 20.69 -16.29 23.37
CA PRO A 4 20.82 -16.37 21.93
C PRO A 4 19.65 -15.61 21.30
N LEU A 5 19.93 -14.74 20.33
CA LEU A 5 18.88 -14.16 19.50
C LEU A 5 18.06 -15.31 18.92
N PRO A 6 16.72 -15.27 18.98
CA PRO A 6 15.90 -16.29 18.34
C PRO A 6 16.27 -16.32 16.86
N GLN A 7 16.72 -17.48 16.39
CA GLN A 7 16.83 -17.74 14.96
C GLN A 7 15.40 -17.73 14.43
N PHE A 8 15.00 -16.63 13.79
CA PHE A 8 13.73 -16.56 13.08
C PHE A 8 13.83 -17.52 11.90
N THR A 9 13.45 -18.78 12.12
CA THR A 9 13.09 -19.67 11.02
C THR A 9 11.97 -18.98 10.26
N VAL A 10 12.19 -18.71 8.97
CA VAL A 10 11.17 -18.13 8.10
C VAL A 10 10.03 -19.14 8.04
N ARG A 11 9.00 -18.91 8.87
CA ARG A 11 7.74 -19.68 8.79
C ARG A 11 7.20 -19.46 7.40
N ASN A 12 6.70 -20.52 6.76
CA ASN A 12 6.04 -20.49 5.45
C ASN A 12 5.05 -19.30 5.41
N ARG A 13 5.46 -18.18 4.80
CA ARG A 13 4.73 -16.91 4.83
C ARG A 13 3.64 -16.96 3.75
N HIS A 14 2.50 -16.32 4.01
CA HIS A 14 1.52 -16.12 2.94
C HIS A 14 2.21 -15.36 1.78
N PRO A 15 2.02 -15.74 0.51
CA PRO A 15 2.72 -15.10 -0.61
C PRO A 15 2.48 -13.59 -0.67
N ASP A 16 1.29 -13.14 -0.28
CA ASP A 16 0.93 -11.72 -0.24
C ASP A 16 1.40 -11.00 1.03
N TYR A 17 2.01 -11.67 2.00
CA TYR A 17 2.57 -11.03 3.19
C TYR A 17 3.91 -10.36 2.82
N ILE A 18 3.86 -9.05 2.55
CA ILE A 18 4.99 -8.34 1.95
C ILE A 18 5.76 -7.44 2.91
N ALA A 19 5.16 -7.01 4.02
CA ALA A 19 5.77 -6.01 4.90
C ALA A 19 5.19 -6.00 6.32
N GLU A 20 5.87 -5.33 7.25
CA GLU A 20 5.39 -5.08 8.62
C GLU A 20 5.27 -3.59 8.89
N VAL A 21 4.22 -3.16 9.60
CA VAL A 21 4.02 -1.77 10.02
C VAL A 21 5.10 -1.38 11.04
N ILE A 22 5.81 -0.27 10.78
CA ILE A 22 6.89 0.25 11.64
C ILE A 22 6.64 1.69 12.14
N GLU A 23 5.69 2.40 11.55
CA GLU A 23 5.17 3.70 12.03
C GLU A 23 3.70 3.79 11.64
N THR A 24 2.85 4.38 12.47
CA THR A 24 1.41 4.45 12.20
C THR A 24 0.83 5.79 12.66
N SER A 25 -0.16 6.28 11.94
CA SER A 25 -0.92 7.50 12.23
C SER A 25 -2.37 7.32 11.80
N THR A 26 -3.25 8.27 12.13
CA THR A 26 -4.68 8.17 11.77
C THR A 26 -4.95 8.05 10.27
N THR A 27 -4.09 8.63 9.42
CA THR A 27 -4.31 8.74 7.98
C THR A 27 -3.39 7.85 7.15
N GLU A 28 -2.33 7.31 7.73
CA GLU A 28 -1.30 6.56 7.00
C GLU A 28 -0.44 5.70 7.92
N PHE A 29 0.29 4.77 7.32
CA PHE A 29 1.33 4.01 8.00
C PHE A 29 2.59 3.88 7.12
N LEU A 30 3.73 3.70 7.77
CA LEU A 30 5.01 3.28 7.16
C LEU A 30 5.18 1.79 7.43
N ALA A 31 5.54 1.04 6.40
CA ALA A 31 5.84 -0.39 6.50
C ALA A 31 7.20 -0.72 5.91
N GLN A 32 7.89 -1.69 6.51
CA GLN A 32 9.15 -2.22 6.01
C GLN A 32 8.89 -3.54 5.29
N CYS A 33 9.31 -3.64 4.03
CA CYS A 33 9.20 -4.86 3.24
C CYS A 33 10.03 -5.98 3.86
N LEU A 34 9.53 -7.20 3.73
CA LEU A 34 10.22 -8.40 4.20
C LEU A 34 11.34 -8.79 3.23
N ASP A 35 12.47 -9.21 3.79
CA ASP A 35 13.59 -9.70 3.00
C ASP A 35 13.24 -10.96 2.22
N SER A 36 13.82 -11.07 1.02
CA SER A 36 13.70 -12.25 0.16
C SER A 36 14.79 -13.27 0.48
N GLU A 37 14.49 -14.56 0.35
CA GLU A 37 15.42 -15.65 0.68
C GLU A 37 16.63 -15.72 -0.29
N ASP A 38 16.49 -15.21 -1.52
CA ASP A 38 17.46 -15.38 -2.62
C ASP A 38 18.45 -14.20 -2.79
N LEU A 39 18.77 -13.42 -1.74
CA LEU A 39 19.57 -12.20 -1.86
C LEU A 39 19.02 -11.24 -2.94
N ALA A 40 17.70 -11.20 -3.07
CA ALA A 40 16.99 -10.24 -3.89
C ALA A 40 16.57 -9.05 -3.03
N PHE A 41 16.45 -7.88 -3.65
CA PHE A 41 15.80 -6.76 -2.97
C PHE A 41 14.36 -7.13 -2.64
N PRO A 42 13.84 -6.70 -1.46
CA PRO A 42 12.44 -6.90 -1.12
C PRO A 42 11.53 -6.37 -2.23
N ILE A 43 10.40 -7.06 -2.46
CA ILE A 43 9.39 -6.61 -3.41
C ILE A 43 8.84 -5.27 -2.92
N MET A 44 9.08 -4.23 -3.70
CA MET A 44 8.60 -2.89 -3.44
C MET A 44 7.22 -2.73 -4.09
N PRO A 45 6.15 -2.45 -3.32
CA PRO A 45 4.84 -2.27 -3.92
C PRO A 45 4.81 -1.01 -4.81
N PRO A 46 4.17 -1.07 -6.00
CA PRO A 46 4.11 0.06 -6.91
C PRO A 46 3.39 1.29 -6.33
N PHE A 47 3.76 2.47 -6.80
CA PHE A 47 3.01 3.69 -6.49
C PHE A 47 1.58 3.60 -7.03
N GLY A 48 0.60 3.90 -6.17
CA GLY A 48 -0.83 3.76 -6.46
C GLY A 48 -1.42 2.40 -6.11
N SER A 49 -0.58 1.40 -5.76
CA SER A 49 -1.03 0.03 -5.47
C SER A 49 -1.72 -0.12 -4.13
N TRP A 50 -2.55 -1.16 -3.99
CA TRP A 50 -3.32 -1.42 -2.79
C TRP A 50 -2.66 -2.42 -1.85
N VAL A 51 -2.69 -2.09 -0.57
CA VAL A 51 -2.29 -2.96 0.53
C VAL A 51 -3.36 -2.97 1.62
N LYS A 52 -3.34 -4.00 2.45
CA LYS A 52 -4.23 -4.13 3.60
C LYS A 52 -3.47 -4.58 4.84
N ALA A 53 -3.89 -4.09 5.99
CA ALA A 53 -3.36 -4.49 7.29
C ALA A 53 -4.51 -4.57 8.30
N SER A 54 -4.41 -5.47 9.26
CA SER A 54 -5.45 -5.66 10.27
C SER A 54 -5.20 -4.73 11.46
N GLU A 55 -6.28 -4.20 12.01
CA GLU A 55 -6.29 -3.53 13.31
C GLU A 55 -6.67 -4.57 14.38
N GLU A 56 -5.80 -4.75 15.37
CA GLU A 56 -5.82 -5.88 16.30
C GLU A 56 -7.02 -5.87 17.26
N ASP A 57 -7.41 -4.70 17.77
CA ASP A 57 -8.41 -4.62 18.84
C ASP A 57 -9.84 -4.90 18.34
N SER A 58 -10.20 -4.38 17.16
CA SER A 58 -11.52 -4.57 16.55
C SER A 58 -11.53 -5.61 15.44
N GLY A 59 -10.37 -6.06 14.99
CA GLY A 59 -10.23 -6.97 13.85
C GLY A 59 -10.54 -6.28 12.51
N ASN A 60 -10.66 -4.95 12.47
CA ASN A 60 -10.96 -4.24 11.23
C ASN A 60 -9.85 -4.48 10.21
N GLN A 61 -10.23 -4.87 9.00
CA GLN A 61 -9.31 -4.89 7.87
C GLN A 61 -9.19 -3.46 7.33
N VAL A 62 -8.02 -2.85 7.45
CA VAL A 62 -7.75 -1.50 6.94
C VAL A 62 -7.17 -1.60 5.53
N TYR A 63 -7.70 -0.79 4.61
CA TYR A 63 -7.24 -0.68 3.23
C TYR A 63 -6.46 0.61 3.03
N ALA A 64 -5.34 0.53 2.32
CA ALA A 64 -4.48 1.66 2.06
C ALA A 64 -3.87 1.63 0.64
N VAL A 65 -3.51 2.82 0.16
CA VAL A 65 -2.89 3.04 -1.15
C VAL A 65 -1.44 3.47 -0.96
N VAL A 66 -0.50 2.76 -1.58
CA VAL A 66 0.93 3.07 -1.51
C VAL A 66 1.23 4.36 -2.27
N TYR A 67 1.87 5.32 -1.61
CA TYR A 67 2.17 6.63 -2.21
C TYR A 67 3.65 7.01 -2.16
N HIS A 68 4.47 6.24 -1.47
CA HIS A 68 5.91 6.47 -1.40
C HIS A 68 6.61 5.16 -1.14
N ALA A 69 7.74 4.90 -1.79
CA ALA A 69 8.59 3.77 -1.50
C ALA A 69 10.07 4.15 -1.67
N SER A 70 10.92 3.57 -0.84
CA SER A 70 12.35 3.88 -0.82
C SER A 70 13.17 2.71 -0.32
N THR A 71 14.36 2.53 -0.89
CA THR A 71 15.39 1.62 -0.36
C THR A 71 16.54 2.45 0.19
N SER A 72 16.94 2.18 1.43
CA SER A 72 17.97 2.94 2.13
C SER A 72 18.80 2.03 3.05
N PRO A 73 19.97 2.47 3.52
CA PRO A 73 20.69 1.76 4.57
C PRO A 73 19.83 1.52 5.81
N ILE A 74 20.02 0.37 6.46
CA ILE A 74 19.26 -0.01 7.65
C ILE A 74 19.55 0.92 8.86
N ASP A 75 20.71 1.59 8.84
CA ASP A 75 21.14 2.52 9.87
C ASP A 75 21.66 3.85 9.28
N SER A 76 21.96 4.81 10.16
CA SER A 76 22.44 6.14 9.79
C SER A 76 23.96 6.21 9.57
N VAL A 77 24.69 5.14 9.85
CA VAL A 77 26.16 5.08 9.79
C VAL A 77 26.61 4.68 8.39
N HIS A 78 25.97 3.66 7.82
CA HIS A 78 26.27 3.16 6.50
C HIS A 78 25.64 4.03 5.42
N ARG A 79 26.35 4.19 4.30
CA ARG A 79 25.87 4.93 3.12
C ARG A 79 26.01 4.08 1.88
N ALA A 80 24.92 3.94 1.13
CA ALA A 80 24.96 3.31 -0.18
C ALA A 80 25.88 4.11 -1.11
N ARG A 81 26.75 3.41 -1.83
CA ARG A 81 27.70 3.99 -2.79
C ARG A 81 27.56 3.28 -4.13
N ALA A 82 27.68 4.02 -5.23
CA ALA A 82 27.78 3.44 -6.56
C ALA A 82 29.06 2.60 -6.67
N LEU A 83 28.91 1.30 -6.95
CA LEU A 83 30.03 0.36 -7.12
C LEU A 83 30.36 0.06 -8.59
N GLY A 84 29.50 0.45 -9.53
CA GLY A 84 29.70 0.17 -10.96
C GLY A 84 29.52 -1.30 -11.36
N LEU A 85 28.95 -2.12 -10.47
CA LEU A 85 28.68 -3.54 -10.70
C LEU A 85 27.23 -3.73 -11.20
N SER A 86 27.01 -4.74 -12.03
CA SER A 86 25.67 -5.25 -12.32
C SER A 86 25.05 -5.89 -11.07
N LEU A 87 23.72 -6.10 -11.06
CA LEU A 87 23.05 -6.77 -9.95
C LEU A 87 23.51 -8.22 -9.75
N GLN A 88 23.97 -8.89 -10.81
CA GLN A 88 24.51 -10.25 -10.68
C GLN A 88 25.89 -10.20 -10.00
N GLU A 89 26.80 -9.37 -10.51
CA GLU A 89 28.13 -9.20 -9.92
C GLU A 89 28.06 -8.69 -8.47
N LEU A 90 27.10 -7.82 -8.16
CA LEU A 90 26.88 -7.33 -6.80
C LEU A 90 26.54 -8.47 -5.83
N ARG A 91 25.70 -9.43 -6.25
CA ARG A 91 25.34 -10.59 -5.43
C ARG A 91 26.51 -11.54 -5.24
N GLU A 92 27.31 -11.76 -6.27
CA GLU A 92 28.45 -12.67 -6.22
C GLU A 92 29.61 -12.07 -5.41
N GLN A 93 29.90 -10.78 -5.59
CA GLN A 93 31.10 -10.13 -5.03
C GLN A 93 30.85 -9.43 -3.70
N GLN A 94 29.63 -8.93 -3.44
CA GLN A 94 29.28 -8.14 -2.25
C GLN A 94 27.87 -8.49 -1.71
N PRO A 95 27.57 -9.78 -1.43
CA PRO A 95 26.24 -10.21 -0.98
C PRO A 95 25.77 -9.53 0.33
N GLN A 96 26.70 -9.13 1.19
CA GLN A 96 26.41 -8.45 2.45
C GLN A 96 25.66 -7.12 2.27
N ILE A 97 25.76 -6.46 1.11
CA ILE A 97 25.06 -5.19 0.86
C ILE A 97 23.55 -5.34 0.97
N PHE A 98 23.00 -6.48 0.53
CA PHE A 98 21.56 -6.73 0.56
C PHE A 98 21.02 -6.81 1.99
N ALA A 99 21.82 -7.31 2.94
CA ALA A 99 21.46 -7.35 4.37
C ALA A 99 21.65 -6.00 5.10
N MET A 100 22.30 -5.02 4.46
CA MET A 100 22.54 -3.69 5.03
C MET A 100 21.52 -2.65 4.53
N LEU A 101 20.62 -3.05 3.64
CA LEU A 101 19.61 -2.20 3.05
C LEU A 101 18.23 -2.65 3.56
N LYS A 102 17.33 -1.68 3.68
CA LYS A 102 15.92 -1.91 3.96
C LYS A 102 15.09 -1.23 2.88
N THR A 103 13.97 -1.83 2.55
CA THR A 103 12.96 -1.24 1.67
C THR A 103 11.74 -0.90 2.51
N GLU A 104 11.29 0.34 2.42
CA GLU A 104 10.15 0.85 3.16
C GLU A 104 9.17 1.54 2.21
N PHE A 105 7.89 1.52 2.55
CA PHE A 105 6.86 2.28 1.85
C PHE A 105 5.87 2.93 2.81
N ARG A 106 5.28 4.04 2.38
CA ARG A 106 4.15 4.67 3.07
C ARG A 106 2.87 4.43 2.30
N ALA A 107 1.80 4.13 3.04
CA ALA A 107 0.48 3.88 2.49
C ALA A 107 -0.57 4.75 3.18
N ALA A 108 -1.42 5.36 2.35
CA ALA A 108 -2.51 6.23 2.76
C ALA A 108 -3.74 5.40 3.07
N ILE A 109 -4.30 5.53 4.27
CA ILE A 109 -5.49 4.79 4.66
C ILE A 109 -6.70 5.39 3.95
N VAL A 110 -7.42 4.56 3.20
CA VAL A 110 -8.55 4.98 2.36
C VAL A 110 -9.89 4.39 2.80
N GLY A 111 -9.86 3.38 3.66
CA GLY A 111 -11.07 2.75 4.17
C GLY A 111 -10.78 1.55 5.07
N PHE A 112 -11.85 0.92 5.53
CA PHE A 112 -11.77 -0.31 6.30
C PHE A 112 -13.04 -1.15 6.15
N GLN A 113 -12.90 -2.43 6.46
CA GLN A 113 -13.99 -3.38 6.56
C GLN A 113 -14.00 -3.93 7.99
N PRO A 114 -15.12 -3.81 8.73
CA PRO A 114 -15.18 -4.35 10.07
C PRO A 114 -15.06 -5.87 10.08
N HIS A 115 -14.46 -6.41 11.13
CA HIS A 115 -14.59 -7.82 11.41
C HIS A 115 -16.07 -8.12 11.68
N ALA A 116 -16.63 -9.16 11.05
CA ALA A 116 -17.97 -9.62 11.39
C ALA A 116 -17.94 -10.12 12.84
N SER A 117 -18.46 -9.32 13.78
CA SER A 117 -18.45 -9.64 15.20
C SER A 117 -19.64 -10.49 15.63
N ASN A 118 -20.62 -10.75 14.74
CA ASN A 118 -21.81 -11.54 15.06
C ASN A 118 -22.23 -12.46 13.90
N GLN A 119 -22.31 -13.77 14.18
CA GLN A 119 -22.90 -14.79 13.29
C GLN A 119 -24.42 -14.59 13.05
N ASN A 120 -25.07 -13.62 13.71
CA ASN A 120 -26.49 -13.33 13.58
C ASN A 120 -26.84 -12.23 12.57
N ASP A 121 -25.86 -11.46 12.08
CA ASP A 121 -26.06 -10.57 10.93
C ASP A 121 -25.74 -11.35 9.66
N SER A 122 -26.65 -12.27 9.33
CA SER A 122 -26.78 -12.83 7.98
C SER A 122 -27.31 -11.73 7.04
N ALA A 123 -26.54 -10.66 6.84
CA ALA A 123 -26.74 -9.70 5.78
C ALA A 123 -25.71 -9.97 4.68
N PRO A 124 -26.12 -10.12 3.41
CA PRO A 124 -25.18 -10.30 2.32
C PRO A 124 -24.40 -8.99 2.11
N GLY A 125 -23.09 -9.04 2.38
CA GLY A 125 -22.15 -7.94 2.17
C GLY A 125 -21.62 -7.37 3.48
N MET A 126 -20.39 -7.74 3.85
CA MET A 126 -19.65 -7.00 4.87
C MET A 126 -19.51 -5.55 4.41
N ASN A 127 -20.09 -4.61 5.17
CA ASN A 127 -20.07 -3.20 4.79
C ASN A 127 -18.64 -2.66 4.76
N ILE A 128 -18.15 -2.32 3.57
CA ILE A 128 -16.91 -1.57 3.38
C ILE A 128 -17.18 -0.08 3.62
N TYR A 129 -16.36 0.55 4.46
CA TYR A 129 -16.39 1.99 4.71
C TYR A 129 -15.19 2.66 4.04
N GLN A 130 -15.47 3.70 3.24
CA GLN A 130 -14.46 4.44 2.48
C GLN A 130 -14.07 5.78 3.16
N HIS A 131 -14.00 5.75 4.48
CA HIS A 131 -13.48 6.81 5.32
C HIS A 131 -12.46 6.24 6.31
N LEU A 132 -11.76 7.10 7.03
CA LEU A 132 -10.74 6.65 7.98
C LEU A 132 -11.33 5.71 9.05
N PRO A 133 -10.61 4.63 9.41
CA PRO A 133 -11.00 3.76 10.51
C PRO A 133 -10.89 4.47 11.86
N PRO A 134 -11.59 3.99 12.91
CA PRO A 134 -11.46 4.53 14.26
C PRO A 134 -10.03 4.43 14.83
N ARG A 135 -9.25 3.45 14.38
CA ARG A 135 -7.85 3.23 14.73
C ARG A 135 -7.08 2.74 13.50
N PRO A 136 -5.84 3.19 13.28
CA PRO A 136 -5.00 2.63 12.26
C PRO A 136 -4.40 1.28 12.71
N PRO A 137 -3.78 0.51 11.82
CA PRO A 137 -3.06 -0.71 12.17
C PRO A 137 -1.96 -0.44 13.22
N GLN A 138 -1.81 -1.35 14.19
CA GLN A 138 -0.76 -1.28 15.21
C GLN A 138 0.64 -1.54 14.62
N LEU A 139 1.68 -1.17 15.37
CA LEU A 139 3.06 -1.54 15.07
C LEU A 139 3.21 -3.06 14.99
N HIS A 140 4.08 -3.52 14.08
CA HIS A 140 4.34 -4.92 13.76
C HIS A 140 3.14 -5.69 13.19
N GLN A 141 2.05 -5.02 12.82
CA GLN A 141 0.98 -5.66 12.07
C GLN A 141 1.46 -6.04 10.67
N ALA A 142 1.02 -7.22 10.23
CA ALA A 142 1.33 -7.73 8.92
C ALA A 142 0.60 -6.92 7.83
N VAL A 143 1.34 -6.57 6.78
CA VAL A 143 0.82 -5.86 5.61
C VAL A 143 0.81 -6.79 4.43
N TYR A 144 -0.37 -6.92 3.83
CA TYR A 144 -0.62 -7.79 2.69
C TYR A 144 -0.88 -6.99 1.43
N GLN A 145 -0.48 -7.53 0.28
CA GLN A 145 -1.01 -7.03 -1.00
C GLN A 145 -2.51 -7.35 -1.09
N CYS A 146 -3.30 -6.41 -1.61
CA CYS A 146 -4.72 -6.66 -1.84
C CYS A 146 -4.90 -7.56 -3.06
N GLU A 147 -5.84 -8.49 -2.99
CA GLU A 147 -6.22 -9.29 -4.15
C GLU A 147 -7.02 -8.44 -5.16
N PRO A 148 -6.93 -8.73 -6.47
CA PRO A 148 -7.72 -8.04 -7.49
C PRO A 148 -9.22 -7.95 -7.19
N ALA A 149 -9.81 -9.04 -6.69
CA ALA A 149 -11.23 -9.11 -6.37
C ALA A 149 -11.61 -8.15 -5.23
N GLU A 150 -10.74 -8.02 -4.22
CA GLU A 150 -10.94 -7.10 -3.10
C GLU A 150 -10.89 -5.64 -3.55
N ILE A 151 -9.93 -5.29 -4.41
CA ILE A 151 -9.82 -3.92 -4.96
C ILE A 151 -11.05 -3.60 -5.79
N VAL A 152 -11.49 -4.52 -6.65
CA VAL A 152 -12.71 -4.35 -7.46
C VAL A 152 -13.95 -4.22 -6.59
N HIS A 153 -14.08 -4.98 -5.51
CA HIS A 153 -15.22 -4.85 -4.61
C HIS A 153 -15.18 -3.54 -3.81
N PHE A 154 -14.03 -3.20 -3.23
CA PHE A 154 -13.84 -1.95 -2.49
C PHE A 154 -14.21 -0.76 -3.35
N THR A 155 -13.83 -0.74 -4.63
CA THR A 155 -13.96 0.41 -5.53
C THR A 155 -15.28 0.47 -6.30
N GLU A 156 -16.30 -0.29 -5.90
CA GLU A 156 -17.67 -0.14 -6.43
C GLU A 156 -18.22 1.27 -6.14
N LYS A 157 -17.86 1.81 -4.98
CA LYS A 157 -18.00 3.24 -4.63
C LYS A 157 -16.65 3.94 -4.74
N LEU A 158 -16.68 5.27 -4.80
CA LEU A 158 -15.52 6.12 -5.04
C LEU A 158 -15.37 7.23 -4.00
N ASP A 159 -16.03 7.09 -2.85
CA ASP A 159 -15.99 8.03 -1.74
C ASP A 159 -14.56 8.14 -1.15
N PHE A 160 -13.77 7.07 -1.27
CA PHE A 160 -12.37 7.02 -0.83
C PHE A 160 -11.48 8.06 -1.52
N LEU A 161 -11.84 8.50 -2.74
CA LEU A 161 -11.11 9.54 -3.46
C LEU A 161 -11.09 10.85 -2.68
N ARG A 162 -12.13 11.13 -1.86
CA ARG A 162 -12.15 12.30 -0.98
C ARG A 162 -11.06 12.20 0.09
N THR A 163 -10.93 11.04 0.72
CA THR A 163 -9.90 10.78 1.73
C THR A 163 -8.51 10.90 1.12
N LEU A 164 -8.30 10.33 -0.07
CA LEU A 164 -7.03 10.39 -0.78
C LEU A 164 -6.66 11.84 -1.13
N LEU A 165 -7.58 12.61 -1.72
CA LEU A 165 -7.36 14.01 -2.13
C LEU A 165 -7.07 14.98 -0.97
N GLN A 166 -7.34 14.59 0.28
CA GLN A 166 -7.05 15.40 1.48
C GLN A 166 -5.60 15.25 1.98
N MET A 167 -4.83 14.33 1.41
CA MET A 167 -3.44 14.16 1.78
C MET A 167 -2.58 15.37 1.40
N ASN A 168 -1.63 15.69 2.28
CA ASN A 168 -0.68 16.78 2.08
C ASN A 168 0.75 16.24 1.97
N GLY A 169 1.64 16.97 1.29
CA GLY A 169 3.06 16.62 1.20
C GLY A 169 3.39 15.46 0.25
N VAL A 170 2.44 15.05 -0.59
CA VAL A 170 2.60 13.96 -1.57
C VAL A 170 2.18 14.43 -2.97
N PRO A 171 2.68 13.82 -4.05
CA PRO A 171 2.25 14.12 -5.42
C PRO A 171 0.83 13.56 -5.68
N ILE A 172 -0.17 14.18 -5.04
CA ILE A 172 -1.52 13.61 -4.91
C ILE A 172 -2.23 13.42 -6.25
N ASP A 173 -2.03 14.32 -7.22
CA ASP A 173 -2.67 14.21 -8.53
C ASP A 173 -2.14 12.99 -9.30
N ALA A 174 -0.83 12.72 -9.19
CA ALA A 174 -0.23 11.52 -9.75
C ALA A 174 -0.71 10.27 -9.02
N LEU A 175 -0.88 10.34 -7.69
CA LEU A 175 -1.36 9.22 -6.86
C LEU A 175 -2.77 8.82 -7.27
N VAL A 176 -3.69 9.78 -7.34
CA VAL A 176 -5.08 9.54 -7.76
C VAL A 176 -5.12 8.95 -9.17
N ALA A 177 -4.33 9.49 -10.10
CA ALA A 177 -4.27 8.95 -11.46
C ALA A 177 -3.73 7.51 -11.49
N ALA A 178 -2.66 7.21 -10.75
CA ALA A 178 -2.07 5.87 -10.67
C ALA A 178 -3.05 4.86 -10.07
N THR A 179 -3.71 5.20 -8.96
CA THR A 179 -4.72 4.36 -8.31
C THR A 179 -5.91 4.10 -9.23
N ILE A 180 -6.44 5.12 -9.92
CA ILE A 180 -7.54 4.90 -10.88
C ILE A 180 -7.09 4.04 -12.06
N ARG A 181 -5.86 4.22 -12.56
CA ARG A 181 -5.32 3.42 -13.66
C ARG A 181 -5.25 1.94 -13.30
N GLU A 182 -4.73 1.62 -12.12
CA GLU A 182 -4.67 0.24 -11.63
C GLU A 182 -6.06 -0.37 -11.52
N ILE A 183 -7.01 0.32 -10.89
CA ILE A 183 -8.40 -0.17 -10.77
C ILE A 183 -9.03 -0.35 -12.16
N TYR A 184 -8.79 0.59 -13.08
CA TYR A 184 -9.31 0.52 -14.45
C TYR A 184 -8.77 -0.71 -15.20
N GLN A 185 -7.48 -1.03 -15.03
CA GLN A 185 -6.86 -2.24 -15.56
C GLN A 185 -7.46 -3.50 -14.94
N LEU A 186 -7.61 -3.56 -13.61
CA LEU A 186 -8.22 -4.69 -12.90
C LEU A 186 -9.69 -4.93 -13.32
N ARG A 187 -10.41 -3.85 -13.65
CA ARG A 187 -11.77 -3.88 -14.20
C ARG A 187 -11.81 -4.14 -15.71
N GLN A 188 -10.72 -4.60 -16.31
CA GLN A 188 -10.63 -4.93 -17.73
C GLN A 188 -11.07 -3.76 -18.64
N ALA A 189 -10.63 -2.56 -18.31
CA ALA A 189 -10.92 -1.34 -19.06
C ALA A 189 -12.42 -0.97 -19.14
N ASP A 190 -13.22 -1.27 -18.11
CA ASP A 190 -14.64 -0.87 -18.04
C ASP A 190 -14.84 0.66 -18.14
N ARG A 191 -15.21 1.11 -19.34
CA ARG A 191 -15.43 2.52 -19.64
C ARG A 191 -16.56 3.14 -18.82
N LYS A 192 -17.58 2.36 -18.41
CA LYS A 192 -18.69 2.91 -17.61
C LYS A 192 -18.20 3.31 -16.24
N TRP A 193 -17.41 2.44 -15.59
CA TRP A 193 -16.76 2.74 -14.33
C TRP A 193 -15.79 3.93 -14.45
N LEU A 194 -14.99 4.00 -15.53
CA LEU A 194 -14.08 5.13 -15.73
C LEU A 194 -14.82 6.47 -15.87
N VAL A 195 -15.95 6.50 -16.59
CA VAL A 195 -16.80 7.70 -16.69
C VAL A 195 -17.39 8.08 -15.33
N GLN A 196 -17.78 7.09 -14.50
CA GLN A 196 -18.22 7.34 -13.14
C GLN A 196 -17.09 7.95 -12.29
N ALA A 197 -15.87 7.41 -12.38
CA ALA A 197 -14.69 7.95 -11.72
C ALA A 197 -14.40 9.40 -12.12
N GLY A 198 -14.42 9.70 -13.42
CA GLY A 198 -14.25 11.06 -13.92
C GLY A 198 -15.33 12.03 -13.43
N ARG A 199 -16.59 11.60 -13.35
CA ARG A 199 -17.69 12.41 -12.79
C ARG A 199 -17.50 12.67 -11.31
N THR A 200 -17.13 11.65 -10.53
CA THR A 200 -16.85 11.80 -9.10
C THR A 200 -15.70 12.79 -8.87
N LEU A 201 -14.60 12.66 -9.61
CA LEU A 201 -13.49 13.62 -9.52
C LEU A 201 -13.91 15.04 -9.91
N SER A 202 -14.74 15.19 -10.94
CA SER A 202 -15.25 16.50 -11.36
C SER A 202 -16.07 17.18 -10.27
N LEU A 203 -16.80 16.42 -9.46
CA LEU A 203 -17.53 16.95 -8.31
C LEU A 203 -16.60 17.29 -7.13
N LEU A 204 -15.58 16.47 -6.88
CA LEU A 204 -14.61 16.68 -5.79
C LEU A 204 -13.67 17.86 -6.06
N LEU A 205 -13.32 18.08 -7.34
CA LEU A 205 -12.40 19.12 -7.81
C LEU A 205 -13.14 20.22 -8.59
N LYS A 206 -14.41 20.46 -8.26
CA LYS A 206 -15.28 21.42 -9.00
C LYS A 206 -14.69 22.83 -9.09
N ASP A 207 -13.88 23.23 -8.10
CA ASP A 207 -13.26 24.55 -7.99
C ASP A 207 -11.80 24.55 -8.48
N ASP A 208 -11.27 23.40 -8.93
CA ASP A 208 -9.88 23.23 -9.38
C ASP A 208 -9.81 22.39 -10.66
N TYR A 209 -10.20 23.02 -11.77
CA TYR A 209 -10.27 22.39 -13.08
C TYR A 209 -8.90 21.97 -13.63
N ASP A 210 -7.84 22.72 -13.29
CA ASP A 210 -6.49 22.44 -13.77
C ASP A 210 -5.97 21.13 -13.17
N ARG A 211 -6.16 20.91 -11.86
CA ARG A 211 -5.84 19.62 -11.22
C ARG A 211 -6.64 18.48 -11.79
N LEU A 212 -7.96 18.66 -12.00
CA LEU A 212 -8.80 17.63 -12.62
C LEU A 212 -8.25 17.23 -13.99
N ARG A 213 -7.89 18.19 -14.83
CA ARG A 213 -7.32 17.95 -16.16
C ARG A 213 -6.00 17.19 -16.08
N ILE A 214 -5.12 17.55 -15.15
CA ILE A 214 -3.84 16.87 -14.93
C ILE A 214 -4.07 15.39 -14.57
N ILE A 215 -4.98 15.11 -13.64
CA ILE A 215 -5.31 13.74 -13.22
C ILE A 215 -5.85 12.94 -14.40
N LEU A 216 -6.87 13.46 -15.09
CA LEU A 216 -7.52 12.75 -16.20
C LEU A 216 -6.55 12.48 -17.36
N SER A 217 -5.60 13.39 -17.63
CA SER A 217 -4.61 13.20 -18.70
C SER A 217 -3.62 12.06 -18.45
N GLN A 218 -3.50 11.60 -17.20
CA GLN A 218 -2.60 10.52 -16.77
C GLN A 218 -3.29 9.16 -16.67
N ILE A 219 -4.60 9.09 -16.98
CA ILE A 219 -5.37 7.85 -16.98
C ILE A 219 -5.46 7.33 -18.41
N HIS A 220 -4.51 6.48 -18.77
CA HIS A 220 -4.48 5.72 -20.01
C HIS A 220 -4.19 4.25 -19.69
N LEU A 221 -4.53 3.35 -20.62
CA LEU A 221 -4.09 1.96 -20.54
C LEU A 221 -2.60 1.84 -20.86
#